data_AF-A0A3B8ZEG5-F1
#
_entry.id   AF-A0A3B8ZEG5-F1
#
_cell.length_a   1.000
_cell.length_b   1.000
_cell.length_c   1.000
_cell.angle_alpha   90.00
_cell.angle_beta   90.00
_cell.angle_gamma   90.00
#
_symmetry.space_group_name_H-M   'P 1'
#
loop_
_entity.id
_entity.type
_entity.pdbx_description
1 polymer ?
#
loop_
_entity_poly.entity_id
_entity_poly.type
_entity_poly.pdbx_seq_one_letter_code
_entity_poly.pdbx_strand_id
1 'polypeptide(L)'
;MIGLRRDVRGFNLKNYWHVLKTYIESRSLRFKLASVALTLLVIAFLLGLEGILSQSQMRRDMENAVETELLGVIHAKDIQIEFMVMGRAMRQAVETENPRARAMAFAEVGNARANIERLSSELRERLMREQNQLKLDEFEATYGEFDQQVRKIEALMAEGREAQASRLAFDRGLVEEWDRGRRLLFDIAQSKQEGALAKISQVRLQADQSQNRSIQLLLFGMLLGAGIAMLIASSIRR
;
A
#
# COMPACT_ATOMS: atom_id res chain seq x y z
N MET A 1 1.75 84.45 14.97
CA MET A 1 0.46 83.76 15.23
C MET A 1 0.32 82.60 14.26
N ILE A 2 -0.43 81.58 14.65
CA ILE A 2 -0.76 80.32 13.93
C ILE A 2 0.23 79.18 14.23
N GLY A 3 -0.21 78.31 15.15
CA GLY A 3 0.50 77.13 15.61
C GLY A 3 0.15 75.86 14.83
N LEU A 4 1.13 74.96 14.76
CA LEU A 4 1.00 73.60 14.26
C LEU A 4 0.93 72.64 15.45
N ARG A 5 -0.25 72.08 15.72
CA ARG A 5 -0.41 70.93 16.62
C ARG A 5 -0.61 69.67 15.77
N ARG A 6 0.42 68.84 15.66
CA ARG A 6 0.30 67.44 15.22
C ARG A 6 -0.21 66.63 16.40
N ASP A 7 -1.44 66.14 16.31
CA ASP A 7 -2.03 65.23 17.28
C ASP A 7 -1.75 63.79 16.84
N VAL A 8 -0.75 63.16 17.45
CA VAL A 8 -0.45 61.73 17.29
C VAL A 8 -1.39 60.98 18.22
N ARG A 9 -2.51 60.48 17.68
CA ARG A 9 -3.40 59.57 18.41
C ARG A 9 -2.66 58.27 18.67
N GLY A 10 -2.18 58.11 19.90
CA GLY A 10 -1.67 56.85 20.42
C GLY A 10 -2.75 55.77 20.38
N PHE A 11 -2.48 54.70 19.62
CA PHE A 11 -3.26 53.49 19.54
C PHE A 11 -3.22 52.78 20.90
N ASN A 12 -4.22 53.02 21.75
CA ASN A 12 -4.17 52.63 23.17
C ASN A 12 -4.76 51.23 23.39
N LEU A 13 -3.89 50.20 23.33
CA LEU A 13 -4.19 48.80 23.63
C LEU A 13 -4.80 48.56 25.03
N LYS A 14 -4.73 49.51 25.96
CA LYS A 14 -5.33 49.37 27.31
C LYS A 14 -6.86 49.40 27.32
N ASN A 15 -7.52 50.04 26.34
CA ASN A 15 -8.98 50.14 26.35
C ASN A 15 -9.68 48.82 26.02
N TYR A 16 -9.07 47.95 25.22
CA TYR A 16 -9.62 46.61 24.95
C TYR A 16 -9.65 45.71 26.19
N TRP A 17 -8.67 45.86 27.09
CA TRP A 17 -8.59 45.10 28.34
C TRP A 17 -9.69 45.46 29.34
N HIS A 18 -10.23 46.68 29.30
CA HIS A 18 -11.29 47.11 30.22
C HIS A 18 -12.68 46.68 29.76
N VAL A 19 -12.95 46.69 28.45
CA VAL A 19 -14.23 46.24 27.88
C VAL A 19 -14.38 44.73 28.00
N LEU A 20 -13.29 43.96 27.87
CA LEU A 20 -13.33 42.50 28.11
C LEU A 20 -13.62 42.15 29.57
N LYS A 21 -13.12 42.96 30.52
CA LYS A 21 -13.26 42.71 31.96
C LYS A 21 -14.69 42.89 32.46
N THR A 22 -15.40 43.92 32.00
CA THR A 22 -16.77 44.23 32.45
C THR A 22 -17.80 43.24 31.94
N TYR A 23 -17.55 42.56 30.80
CA TYR A 23 -18.48 41.57 30.26
C TYR A 23 -18.45 40.22 31.00
N ILE A 24 -17.40 39.96 31.78
CA ILE A 24 -17.20 38.69 32.52
C ILE A 24 -17.74 38.78 33.96
N GLU A 25 -17.86 40.00 34.50
CA GLU A 25 -18.22 40.26 35.91
C GLU A 25 -19.68 39.92 36.25
N SER A 26 -20.60 39.88 35.27
CA SER A 26 -22.03 39.61 35.52
C SER A 26 -22.48 38.17 35.27
N ARG A 27 -21.59 37.26 34.86
CA ARG A 27 -21.99 35.88 34.53
C ARG A 27 -21.89 34.94 35.73
N SER A 28 -23.00 34.26 36.00
CA SER A 28 -23.20 33.35 37.12
C SER A 28 -22.09 32.29 37.23
N LEU A 29 -21.79 31.86 38.46
CA LEU A 29 -20.80 30.84 38.78
C LEU A 29 -20.95 29.56 37.91
N ARG A 30 -22.19 29.26 37.49
CA ARG A 30 -22.53 28.17 36.57
C ARG A 30 -21.88 28.32 35.19
N PHE A 31 -21.78 29.55 34.68
CA PHE A 31 -21.16 29.81 33.38
C PHE A 31 -19.63 29.61 33.42
N LYS A 32 -18.98 29.94 34.55
CA LYS A 32 -17.52 29.74 34.74
C LYS A 32 -17.16 28.25 34.83
N LEU A 33 -17.97 27.47 35.53
CA LEU A 33 -17.82 26.00 35.56
C LEU A 33 -18.12 25.36 34.20
N ALA A 34 -19.18 25.82 33.53
CA ALA A 34 -19.55 25.33 32.20
C ALA A 34 -18.45 25.59 31.15
N SER A 35 -17.72 26.71 31.20
CA SER A 35 -16.63 26.97 30.24
C SER A 35 -15.44 26.03 30.41
N VAL A 36 -15.09 25.64 31.64
CA VAL A 36 -14.01 24.66 31.88
C VAL A 36 -14.45 23.28 31.42
N ALA A 37 -15.67 22.88 31.78
CA ALA A 37 -16.24 21.60 31.35
C ALA A 37 -16.31 21.50 29.82
N LEU A 38 -16.78 22.56 29.14
CA LEU A 38 -16.85 22.60 27.68
C LEU A 38 -15.46 22.53 27.04
N THR A 39 -14.46 23.20 27.61
CA THR A 39 -13.08 23.15 27.10
C THR A 39 -12.49 21.74 27.19
N LEU A 40 -12.66 21.07 28.34
CA LEU A 40 -12.23 19.68 28.51
C LEU A 40 -12.94 18.74 27.53
N LEU A 41 -14.23 18.95 27.30
CA LEU A 41 -15.04 18.15 26.38
C LEU A 41 -14.59 18.34 24.92
N VAL A 42 -14.31 19.58 24.50
CA VAL A 42 -13.78 19.88 23.16
C VAL A 42 -12.40 19.25 22.97
N ILE A 43 -11.51 19.30 23.97
CA ILE A 43 -10.19 18.65 23.90
C ILE A 43 -10.36 17.13 23.76
N ALA A 44 -11.18 16.50 24.60
CA ALA A 44 -11.44 15.06 24.53
C ALA A 44 -12.04 14.66 23.17
N PHE A 45 -12.95 15.48 22.63
CA PHE A 45 -13.56 15.27 21.32
C PHE A 45 -12.53 15.39 20.17
N LEU A 46 -11.68 16.41 20.18
CA LEU A 46 -10.63 16.59 19.17
C LEU A 46 -9.59 15.46 19.21
N LEU A 47 -9.21 15.01 20.41
CA LEU A 47 -8.31 13.86 20.59
C LEU A 47 -8.95 12.56 20.07
N GLY A 48 -10.24 12.35 20.36
CA GLY A 48 -11.00 11.21 19.83
C GLY A 48 -11.11 11.24 18.30
N LEU A 49 -11.37 12.42 17.72
CA LEU A 49 -11.49 12.59 16.27
C LEU A 49 -10.15 12.38 15.55
N GLU A 50 -9.04 12.92 16.09
CA GLU A 50 -7.69 12.69 15.55
C GLU A 50 -7.33 11.21 15.61
N GLY A 51 -7.61 10.54 16.73
CA GLY A 51 -7.38 9.11 16.91
C GLY A 51 -8.10 8.27 15.85
N ILE A 52 -9.40 8.55 15.61
CA ILE A 52 -10.19 7.86 14.59
C ILE A 52 -9.66 8.12 13.18
N LEU A 53 -9.35 9.37 12.84
CA LEU A 53 -8.86 9.73 11.50
C LEU A 53 -7.49 9.12 11.20
N SER A 54 -6.54 9.22 12.13
CA SER A 54 -5.19 8.64 11.98
C SER A 54 -5.24 7.11 11.87
N GLN A 55 -6.05 6.46 12.71
CA GLN A 55 -6.19 5.01 12.68
C GLN A 55 -6.89 4.52 11.40
N SER A 56 -7.84 5.30 10.85
CA SER A 56 -8.48 4.98 9.57
C SER A 56 -7.54 5.10 8.37
N GLN A 57 -6.65 6.10 8.37
CA GLN A 57 -5.66 6.30 7.32
C GLN A 57 -4.62 5.17 7.35
N MET A 58 -4.09 4.87 8.53
CA MET A 58 -3.13 3.79 8.73
C MET A 58 -3.69 2.42 8.32
N ARG A 59 -4.97 2.16 8.63
CA ARG A 59 -5.66 0.93 8.21
C ARG A 59 -5.76 0.82 6.69
N ARG A 60 -6.19 1.89 6.00
CA ARG A 60 -6.26 1.93 4.53
C ARG A 60 -4.89 1.75 3.87
N ASP A 61 -3.84 2.35 4.43
CA ASP A 61 -2.49 2.24 3.88
C ASP A 61 -1.90 0.83 4.07
N MET A 62 -2.21 0.16 5.19
CA MET A 62 -1.87 -1.25 5.41
C MET A 62 -2.67 -2.18 4.49
N GLU A 63 -3.99 -1.99 4.38
CA GLU A 63 -4.84 -2.77 3.48
C GLU A 63 -4.35 -2.67 2.03
N ASN A 64 -4.06 -1.44 1.55
CA ASN A 64 -3.48 -1.24 0.22
C ASN A 64 -2.10 -1.89 0.04
N ALA A 65 -1.23 -1.84 1.06
CA ALA A 65 0.08 -2.49 0.99
C ALA A 65 -0.05 -4.02 0.91
N VAL A 66 -1.00 -4.61 1.64
CA VAL A 66 -1.27 -6.05 1.63
C VAL A 66 -1.93 -6.47 0.32
N GLU A 67 -3.03 -5.82 -0.08
CA GLU A 67 -3.81 -6.21 -1.26
C GLU A 67 -3.06 -5.95 -2.57
N THR A 68 -2.33 -4.83 -2.69
CA THR A 68 -1.73 -4.45 -3.99
C THR A 68 -0.30 -4.96 -4.17
N GLU A 69 0.49 -5.00 -3.10
CA GLU A 69 1.89 -5.42 -3.20
C GLU A 69 2.06 -6.91 -2.91
N LEU A 70 1.51 -7.45 -1.81
CA LEU A 70 1.71 -8.87 -1.48
C LEU A 70 0.97 -9.83 -2.43
N LEU A 71 -0.27 -9.52 -2.82
CA LEU A 71 -0.97 -10.36 -3.82
C LEU A 71 -0.25 -10.34 -5.18
N GLY A 72 0.34 -9.19 -5.56
CA GLY A 72 1.18 -9.09 -6.76
C GLY A 72 2.42 -9.98 -6.69
N VAL A 73 3.09 -10.06 -5.52
CA VAL A 73 4.20 -10.99 -5.30
C VAL A 73 3.73 -12.45 -5.40
N ILE A 74 2.58 -12.77 -4.78
CA ILE A 74 2.02 -14.13 -4.78
C ILE A 74 1.73 -14.57 -6.20
N HIS A 75 0.98 -13.79 -6.99
CA HIS A 75 0.64 -14.16 -8.36
C HIS A 75 1.88 -14.31 -9.24
N ALA A 76 2.86 -13.41 -9.14
CA ALA A 76 4.12 -13.55 -9.90
C ALA A 76 4.87 -14.85 -9.56
N LYS A 77 4.89 -15.24 -8.29
CA LYS A 77 5.49 -16.51 -7.85
C LYS A 77 4.67 -17.73 -8.26
N ASP A 78 3.35 -17.65 -8.20
CA ASP A 78 2.47 -18.75 -8.62
C ASP A 78 2.60 -19.00 -10.12
N ILE A 79 2.64 -17.94 -10.96
CA ILE A 79 2.94 -18.08 -12.39
C ILE A 79 4.30 -18.75 -12.58
N GLN A 80 5.32 -18.35 -11.81
CA GLN A 80 6.65 -18.96 -11.90
C GLN A 80 6.61 -20.46 -11.54
N ILE A 81 5.83 -20.84 -10.53
CA ILE A 81 5.62 -22.24 -10.15
C ILE A 81 4.94 -23.01 -11.27
N GLU A 82 3.84 -22.51 -11.80
CA GLU A 82 3.09 -23.16 -12.88
C GLU A 82 3.94 -23.29 -14.15
N PHE A 83 4.75 -22.27 -14.46
CA PHE A 83 5.67 -22.33 -15.59
C PHE A 83 6.78 -23.37 -15.41
N MET A 84 7.21 -23.61 -14.16
CA MET A 84 8.11 -24.73 -13.85
C MET A 84 7.40 -26.08 -13.93
N VAL A 85 6.16 -26.18 -13.45
CA VAL A 85 5.33 -27.39 -13.54
C VAL A 85 5.17 -27.77 -15.01
N MET A 86 4.77 -26.83 -15.86
CA MET A 86 4.60 -27.02 -17.30
C MET A 86 5.86 -27.58 -17.96
N GLY A 87 7.03 -26.96 -17.72
CA GLY A 87 8.29 -27.41 -18.28
C GLY A 87 8.73 -28.80 -17.79
N ARG A 88 8.48 -29.14 -16.52
CA ARG A 88 8.76 -30.48 -15.99
C ARG A 88 7.81 -31.54 -16.54
N ALA A 89 6.51 -31.27 -16.51
CA ALA A 89 5.47 -32.18 -16.99
C ALA A 89 5.64 -32.48 -18.49
N MET A 90 5.99 -31.47 -19.30
CA MET A 90 6.36 -31.68 -20.70
C MET A 90 7.52 -32.66 -20.84
N ARG A 91 8.65 -32.45 -20.14
CA ARG A 91 9.81 -33.36 -20.22
C ARG A 91 9.44 -34.78 -19.78
N GLN A 92 8.69 -34.92 -18.69
CA GLN A 92 8.20 -36.21 -18.22
C GLN A 92 7.31 -36.91 -19.27
N ALA A 93 6.46 -36.17 -19.98
CA ALA A 93 5.62 -36.71 -21.04
C ALA A 93 6.45 -37.27 -22.20
N VAL A 94 7.56 -36.62 -22.52
CA VAL A 94 8.48 -37.00 -23.59
C VAL A 94 9.39 -38.17 -23.18
N GLU A 95 9.81 -38.23 -21.92
CA GLU A 95 10.70 -39.29 -21.41
C GLU A 95 10.00 -40.62 -21.13
N THR A 96 8.69 -40.60 -20.88
CA THR A 96 7.97 -41.81 -20.49
C THR A 96 7.51 -42.66 -21.68
N GLU A 97 7.81 -43.96 -21.60
CA GLU A 97 7.33 -44.98 -22.54
C GLU A 97 5.88 -45.39 -22.24
N ASN A 98 5.35 -45.09 -21.05
CA ASN A 98 3.99 -45.47 -20.65
C ASN A 98 2.96 -44.47 -21.21
N PRO A 99 2.04 -44.90 -22.11
CA PRO A 99 1.07 -44.00 -22.74
C PRO A 99 0.13 -43.32 -21.73
N ARG A 100 -0.20 -44.00 -20.63
CA ARG A 100 -1.05 -43.44 -19.57
C ARG A 100 -0.32 -42.36 -18.78
N ALA A 101 0.95 -42.61 -18.44
CA ALA A 101 1.79 -41.62 -17.75
C ALA A 101 2.01 -40.38 -18.62
N ARG A 102 2.23 -40.59 -19.92
CA ARG A 102 2.34 -39.52 -20.92
C ARG A 102 1.08 -38.66 -20.99
N ALA A 103 -0.09 -39.28 -21.09
CA ALA A 103 -1.36 -38.56 -21.12
C ALA A 103 -1.60 -37.74 -19.84
N MET A 104 -1.25 -38.29 -18.68
CA MET A 104 -1.34 -37.55 -17.41
C MET A 104 -0.39 -36.35 -17.36
N ALA A 105 0.84 -36.52 -17.84
CA ALA A 105 1.82 -35.44 -17.89
C ALA A 105 1.40 -34.30 -18.85
N PHE A 106 0.83 -34.63 -20.02
CA PHE A 106 0.25 -33.60 -20.90
C PHE A 106 -1.02 -32.94 -20.33
N ALA A 107 -1.83 -33.67 -19.55
CA ALA A 107 -2.94 -33.05 -18.83
C ALA A 107 -2.45 -32.03 -17.78
N GLU A 108 -1.34 -32.32 -17.10
CA GLU A 108 -0.70 -31.38 -16.16
C GLU A 108 -0.15 -30.13 -16.87
N VAL A 109 0.44 -30.29 -18.07
CA VAL A 109 0.80 -29.16 -18.95
C VAL A 109 -0.42 -28.28 -19.26
N GLY A 110 -1.56 -28.89 -19.61
CA GLY A 110 -2.80 -28.17 -19.88
C GLY A 110 -3.34 -27.40 -18.68
N ASN A 111 -3.28 -27.99 -17.49
CA ASN A 111 -3.68 -27.33 -16.24
C ASN A 111 -2.77 -26.15 -15.90
N ALA A 112 -1.45 -26.35 -15.99
CA ALA A 112 -0.47 -25.30 -15.73
C ALA A 112 -0.65 -24.11 -16.70
N ARG A 113 -0.91 -24.38 -17.98
CA ARG A 113 -1.24 -23.36 -18.99
C ARG A 113 -2.45 -22.52 -18.59
N ALA A 114 -3.57 -23.17 -18.24
CA ALA A 114 -4.78 -22.45 -17.81
C ALA A 114 -4.54 -21.60 -16.56
N ASN A 115 -3.73 -22.10 -15.62
CA ASN A 115 -3.37 -21.35 -14.42
C ASN A 115 -2.47 -20.14 -14.75
N ILE A 116 -1.49 -20.28 -15.64
CA ILE A 116 -0.63 -19.17 -16.10
C ILE A 116 -1.47 -18.07 -16.75
N GLU A 117 -2.40 -18.42 -17.64
CA GLU A 117 -3.27 -17.44 -18.32
C GLU A 117 -4.12 -16.67 -17.30
N ARG A 118 -4.78 -17.38 -16.38
CA ARG A 118 -5.60 -16.78 -15.32
C ARG A 118 -4.76 -15.88 -14.41
N LEU A 119 -3.66 -16.40 -13.87
CA LEU A 119 -2.82 -15.65 -12.93
C LEU A 119 -2.14 -14.44 -13.59
N SER A 120 -1.78 -14.54 -14.88
CA SER A 120 -1.22 -13.41 -15.64
C SER A 120 -2.24 -12.28 -15.77
N SER A 121 -3.51 -12.61 -16.05
CA SER A 121 -4.59 -11.62 -16.10
C SER A 121 -4.81 -10.93 -14.74
N GLU A 122 -4.79 -11.70 -13.65
CA GLU A 122 -4.93 -11.18 -12.29
C GLU A 122 -3.71 -10.35 -11.86
N LEU A 123 -2.50 -10.75 -12.26
CA LEU A 123 -1.29 -9.99 -12.00
C LEU A 123 -1.32 -8.64 -12.73
N ARG A 124 -1.73 -8.62 -14.00
CA ARG A 124 -1.84 -7.42 -14.85
C ARG A 124 -2.66 -6.31 -14.20
N GLU A 125 -3.82 -6.65 -13.62
CA GLU A 125 -4.69 -5.70 -12.90
C GLU A 125 -4.02 -5.06 -11.67
N ARG A 126 -3.02 -5.73 -11.09
CA ARG A 126 -2.34 -5.34 -9.85
C ARG A 126 -0.98 -4.67 -10.11
N LEU A 127 -0.53 -4.60 -11.36
CA LEU A 127 0.71 -3.93 -11.74
C LEU A 127 0.47 -2.45 -12.04
N MET A 128 0.90 -1.59 -11.12
CA MET A 128 0.79 -0.13 -11.27
C MET A 128 2.04 0.52 -11.88
N ARG A 129 3.21 -0.14 -11.76
CA ARG A 129 4.49 0.39 -12.26
C ARG A 129 4.70 -0.04 -13.70
N GLU A 130 4.93 0.93 -14.59
CA GLU A 130 5.20 0.71 -16.03
C GLU A 130 6.32 -0.32 -16.26
N GLN A 131 7.42 -0.22 -15.50
CA GLN A 131 8.53 -1.17 -15.62
C GLN A 131 8.11 -2.63 -15.36
N ASN A 132 7.18 -2.87 -14.43
CA ASN A 132 6.70 -4.22 -14.15
C ASN A 132 5.67 -4.67 -15.19
N GLN A 133 4.88 -3.74 -15.75
CA GLN A 133 3.98 -4.04 -16.87
C GLN A 133 4.78 -4.48 -18.10
N LEU A 134 5.84 -3.75 -18.46
CA LEU A 134 6.74 -4.13 -19.56
C LEU A 134 7.37 -5.51 -19.36
N LYS A 135 7.81 -5.84 -18.14
CA LYS A 135 8.34 -7.17 -17.82
C LYS A 135 7.28 -8.26 -17.94
N LEU A 136 6.03 -7.96 -17.59
CA LEU A 136 4.93 -8.92 -17.75
C LEU A 136 4.63 -9.14 -19.22
N ASP A 137 4.61 -8.08 -20.03
CA ASP A 137 4.42 -8.19 -21.49
C ASP A 137 5.56 -9.00 -22.14
N GLU A 138 6.82 -8.78 -21.71
CA GLU A 138 7.97 -9.56 -22.18
C GLU A 138 7.87 -11.04 -21.74
N PHE A 139 7.38 -11.29 -20.53
CA PHE A 139 7.11 -12.64 -20.06
C PHE A 139 6.03 -13.31 -20.91
N GLU A 140 4.90 -12.64 -21.18
CA GLU A 140 3.80 -13.19 -21.97
C GLU A 140 4.22 -13.49 -23.41
N ALA A 141 5.07 -12.66 -24.02
CA ALA A 141 5.65 -12.93 -25.33
C ALA A 141 6.53 -14.19 -25.31
N THR A 142 7.47 -14.26 -24.35
CA THR A 142 8.35 -15.42 -24.16
C THR A 142 7.56 -16.70 -23.83
N TYR A 143 6.49 -16.57 -23.04
CA TYR A 143 5.60 -17.67 -22.70
C TYR A 143 4.83 -18.16 -23.93
N GLY A 144 4.36 -17.25 -24.79
CA GLY A 144 3.64 -17.60 -26.01
C GLY A 144 4.52 -18.38 -27.00
N GLU A 145 5.78 -17.97 -27.16
CA GLU A 145 6.77 -18.70 -27.96
C GLU A 145 7.05 -20.09 -27.38
N PHE A 146 7.29 -20.20 -26.07
CA PHE A 146 7.46 -21.47 -25.37
C PHE A 146 6.24 -22.39 -25.52
N ASP A 147 5.02 -21.88 -25.30
CA ASP A 147 3.78 -22.66 -25.40
C ASP A 147 3.57 -23.23 -26.81
N GLN A 148 3.91 -22.47 -27.85
CA GLN A 148 3.88 -22.96 -29.22
C GLN A 148 4.83 -24.16 -29.42
N GLN A 149 6.04 -24.11 -28.86
CA GLN A 149 6.98 -25.24 -28.93
C GLN A 149 6.44 -26.45 -28.15
N VAL A 150 5.85 -26.24 -26.97
CA VAL A 150 5.23 -27.33 -26.19
C VAL A 150 4.09 -28.00 -26.95
N ARG A 151 3.22 -27.23 -27.61
CA ARG A 151 2.15 -27.80 -28.46
C ARG A 151 2.70 -28.58 -29.64
N LYS A 152 3.80 -28.13 -30.23
CA LYS A 152 4.48 -28.86 -31.30
C LYS A 152 5.06 -30.19 -30.79
N ILE A 153 5.63 -30.21 -29.59
CA ILE A 153 6.09 -31.43 -28.93
C ILE A 153 4.93 -32.40 -28.71
N GLU A 154 3.81 -31.90 -28.17
CA GLU A 154 2.59 -32.69 -27.95
C GLU A 154 2.07 -33.31 -29.27
N ALA A 155 2.02 -32.54 -30.35
CA ALA A 155 1.64 -33.01 -31.67
C ALA A 155 2.60 -34.09 -32.21
N LEU A 156 3.92 -33.87 -32.11
CA LEU A 156 4.92 -34.86 -32.53
C LEU A 156 4.81 -36.17 -31.75
N MET A 157 4.52 -36.11 -30.45
CA MET A 157 4.28 -37.30 -29.62
C MET A 157 3.01 -38.03 -30.04
N ALA A 158 1.94 -37.31 -30.38
CA ALA A 158 0.70 -37.89 -30.89
C ALA A 158 0.88 -38.55 -32.27
N GLU A 159 1.75 -38.01 -33.12
CA GLU A 159 2.14 -38.57 -34.42
C GLU A 159 3.14 -39.75 -34.33
N GLY A 160 3.57 -40.13 -33.12
CA GLY A 160 4.57 -41.20 -32.91
C GLY A 160 6.00 -40.79 -33.28
N ARG A 161 6.27 -39.49 -33.48
CA ARG A 161 7.59 -38.93 -33.83
C ARG A 161 8.41 -38.62 -32.58
N GLU A 162 8.55 -39.59 -31.68
CA GLU A 162 9.13 -39.41 -30.34
C GLU A 162 10.57 -38.86 -30.37
N ALA A 163 11.40 -39.32 -31.32
CA ALA A 163 12.78 -38.83 -31.47
C ALA A 163 12.84 -37.34 -31.84
N GLN A 164 11.88 -36.83 -32.62
CA GLN A 164 11.82 -35.40 -32.97
C GLN A 164 11.27 -34.57 -31.80
N ALA A 165 10.25 -35.08 -31.11
CA ALA A 165 9.70 -34.47 -29.91
C ALA A 165 10.77 -34.33 -28.81
N SER A 166 11.57 -35.38 -28.59
CA SER A 166 12.68 -35.37 -27.63
C SER A 166 13.74 -34.33 -27.99
N ARG A 167 14.20 -34.28 -29.24
CA ARG A 167 15.16 -33.26 -29.67
C ARG A 167 14.68 -31.84 -29.41
N LEU A 168 13.39 -31.57 -29.65
CA LEU A 168 12.80 -30.26 -29.42
C LEU A 168 12.63 -29.95 -27.92
N ALA A 169 12.19 -30.92 -27.13
CA ALA A 169 11.97 -30.76 -25.68
C ALA A 169 13.27 -30.49 -24.89
N PHE A 170 14.41 -30.97 -25.41
CA PHE A 170 15.73 -30.78 -24.82
C PHE A 170 16.61 -29.81 -25.62
N ASP A 171 16.02 -29.05 -26.54
CA ASP A 171 16.74 -28.00 -27.25
C ASP A 171 17.21 -26.90 -26.30
N ARG A 172 18.45 -26.44 -26.48
CA ARG A 172 19.02 -25.41 -25.59
C ARG A 172 18.28 -24.09 -25.70
N GLY A 173 17.80 -23.71 -26.89
CA GLY A 173 17.05 -22.47 -27.09
C GLY A 173 15.78 -22.47 -26.25
N LEU A 174 15.03 -23.58 -26.25
CA LEU A 174 13.82 -23.71 -25.44
C LEU A 174 14.09 -23.60 -23.94
N VAL A 175 15.20 -24.16 -23.46
CA VAL A 175 15.61 -24.06 -22.05
C VAL A 175 16.00 -22.63 -21.67
N GLU A 176 16.76 -21.95 -22.54
CA GLU A 176 17.17 -20.55 -22.32
C GLU A 176 15.97 -19.60 -22.30
N GLU A 177 14.99 -19.84 -23.16
CA GLU A 177 13.74 -19.11 -23.26
C GLU A 177 12.88 -19.29 -22.00
N TRP A 178 12.72 -20.54 -21.53
CA TRP A 178 12.07 -20.86 -20.26
C TRP A 178 12.76 -20.17 -19.07
N ASP A 179 14.09 -20.18 -19.02
CA ASP A 179 14.85 -19.51 -17.97
C ASP A 179 14.73 -17.98 -18.05
N ARG A 180 14.61 -17.40 -19.25
CA ARG A 180 14.36 -15.96 -19.44
C ARG A 180 12.99 -15.58 -18.88
N GLY A 181 11.93 -16.29 -19.24
CA GLY A 181 10.59 -16.04 -18.71
C GLY A 181 10.54 -16.13 -17.18
N ARG A 182 11.22 -17.14 -16.59
CA ARG A 182 11.34 -17.28 -15.14
C ARG A 182 12.04 -16.10 -14.46
N ARG A 183 13.07 -15.53 -15.08
CA ARG A 183 13.80 -14.36 -14.54
C ARG A 183 12.92 -13.11 -14.55
N LEU A 184 12.15 -12.89 -15.61
CA LEU A 184 11.22 -11.76 -15.68
C LEU A 184 10.20 -11.78 -14.53
N LEU A 185 9.60 -12.95 -14.26
CA LEU A 185 8.69 -13.13 -13.13
C LEU A 185 9.38 -12.93 -11.77
N PHE A 186 10.61 -13.42 -11.63
CA PHE A 186 11.41 -13.21 -10.42
C PHE A 186 11.64 -11.72 -10.16
N ASP A 187 12.02 -10.97 -11.20
CA ASP A 187 12.28 -9.54 -11.10
C ASP A 187 11.01 -8.74 -10.78
N ILE A 188 9.85 -9.14 -11.31
CA ILE A 188 8.55 -8.55 -10.94
C ILE A 188 8.25 -8.80 -9.46
N ALA A 189 8.40 -10.05 -9.01
CA ALA A 189 8.16 -10.43 -7.63
C ALA A 189 9.10 -9.70 -6.66
N GLN A 190 10.38 -9.57 -7.01
CA GLN A 190 11.36 -8.85 -6.22
C GLN A 190 11.03 -7.35 -6.15
N SER A 191 10.72 -6.72 -7.28
CA SER A 191 10.32 -5.30 -7.32
C SER A 191 9.08 -5.01 -6.46
N LYS A 192 8.08 -5.89 -6.50
CA LYS A 192 6.88 -5.79 -5.65
C LYS A 192 7.19 -6.02 -4.17
N GLN A 193 8.06 -6.97 -3.85
CA GLN A 193 8.47 -7.23 -2.46
C GLN A 193 9.24 -6.03 -1.87
N GLU A 194 10.16 -5.43 -2.62
CA GLU A 194 10.87 -4.21 -2.23
C GLU A 194 9.89 -3.04 -2.04
N GLY A 195 8.90 -2.90 -2.94
CA GLY A 195 7.81 -1.93 -2.82
C GLY A 195 6.97 -2.11 -1.55
N ALA A 196 6.61 -3.35 -1.21
CA ALA A 196 5.88 -3.67 0.01
C ALA A 196 6.68 -3.28 1.26
N LEU A 197 7.97 -3.65 1.30
CA LEU A 197 8.86 -3.35 2.43
C LEU A 197 9.07 -1.85 2.61
N ALA A 198 9.23 -1.09 1.51
CA ALA A 198 9.33 0.36 1.55
C ALA A 198 8.04 1.03 2.06
N LYS A 199 6.87 0.48 1.72
CA LYS A 199 5.59 1.01 2.20
C LYS A 199 5.37 0.71 3.69
N ILE A 200 5.76 -0.48 4.15
CA ILE A 200 5.75 -0.84 5.57
C ILE A 200 6.69 0.06 6.38
N SER A 201 7.89 0.37 5.86
CA SER A 201 8.83 1.26 6.55
C SER A 201 8.32 2.71 6.59
N GLN A 202 7.67 3.19 5.53
CA GLN A 202 6.99 4.49 5.53
C GLN A 202 5.84 4.57 6.53
N VAL A 203 5.02 3.52 6.63
CA VAL A 203 3.92 3.45 7.63
C VAL A 203 4.48 3.51 9.05
N ARG A 204 5.62 2.86 9.33
CA ARG A 204 6.29 2.97 10.64
C ARG A 204 6.76 4.39 10.93
N LEU A 205 7.39 5.06 9.97
CA LEU A 205 7.83 6.45 10.14
C LEU A 205 6.67 7.44 10.29
N GLN A 206 5.53 7.19 9.62
CA GLN A 206 4.32 7.99 9.80
C GLN A 206 3.65 7.74 11.16
N ALA A 207 3.70 6.51 11.69
CA ALA A 207 3.24 6.22 13.04
C ALA A 207 4.01 7.04 14.09
N ASP A 208 5.33 7.19 13.93
CA ASP A 208 6.16 8.02 14.80
C ASP A 208 5.81 9.53 14.67
N GLN A 209 5.50 10.01 13.46
CA GLN A 209 5.10 11.41 13.25
C GLN A 209 3.69 11.72 13.76
N SER A 210 2.76 10.76 13.70
CA SER A 210 1.41 10.91 14.27
C SER A 210 1.48 11.14 15.79
N GLN A 211 2.50 10.61 16.46
CA GLN A 211 2.71 10.81 17.90
C GLN A 211 3.03 12.27 18.25
N ASN A 212 3.77 12.98 17.39
CA ASN A 212 4.17 14.36 17.63
C ASN A 212 2.98 15.35 17.49
N ARG A 213 2.04 15.09 16.59
CA ARG A 213 0.83 15.93 16.45
C ARG A 213 -0.11 15.79 17.65
N SER A 214 -0.33 14.56 18.13
CA SER A 214 -1.15 14.36 19.32
C SER A 214 -0.52 14.99 20.56
N ILE A 215 0.81 14.97 20.71
CA ILE A 215 1.51 15.68 21.79
C ILE A 215 1.32 17.20 21.67
N GLN A 216 1.42 17.78 20.46
CA GLN A 216 1.21 19.21 20.25
C GLN A 216 -0.23 19.65 20.58
N LEU A 217 -1.23 18.85 20.19
CA LEU A 217 -2.64 19.10 20.54
C LEU A 217 -2.89 19.01 22.05
N LEU A 218 -2.25 18.06 22.73
CA LEU A 218 -2.36 17.88 24.17
C LEU A 218 -1.72 19.05 24.93
N LEU A 219 -0.53 19.49 24.51
CA LEU A 219 0.12 20.69 25.06
C LEU A 219 -0.72 21.95 24.84
N PHE A 220 -1.29 22.13 23.64
CA PHE A 220 -2.15 23.27 23.34
C PHE A 220 -3.44 23.26 24.19
N GLY A 221 -4.09 22.11 24.31
CA GLY A 221 -5.25 21.92 25.18
C GLY A 221 -4.94 22.20 26.65
N MET A 222 -3.77 21.77 27.14
CA MET A 222 -3.31 22.01 28.50
C MET A 222 -3.05 23.49 28.78
N LEU A 223 -2.42 24.21 27.84
CA LEU A 223 -2.19 25.65 27.94
C LEU A 223 -3.51 26.44 27.94
N LEU A 224 -4.45 26.08 27.06
CA LEU A 224 -5.78 26.71 27.03
C LEU A 224 -6.55 26.46 28.33
N GLY A 225 -6.55 25.21 28.83
CA GLY A 225 -7.19 24.85 30.08
C GLY A 225 -6.60 25.61 31.27
N ALA A 226 -5.27 25.71 31.35
CA ALA A 226 -4.58 26.47 32.39
C ALA A 226 -4.89 27.98 32.32
N GLY A 227 -4.93 28.56 31.12
CA GLY A 227 -5.30 29.96 30.91
C GLY A 227 -6.71 30.28 31.40
N ILE A 228 -7.69 29.44 31.06
CA ILE A 228 -9.08 29.58 31.52
C ILE A 228 -9.17 29.41 33.04
N ALA A 229 -8.47 28.41 33.61
CA ALA A 229 -8.43 28.20 35.05
C ALA A 229 -7.84 29.40 35.81
N MET A 230 -6.75 30.00 35.31
CA MET A 230 -6.16 31.22 35.89
C MET A 230 -7.10 32.43 35.80
N LEU A 231 -7.82 32.61 34.69
CA LEU A 231 -8.81 33.68 34.55
C LEU A 231 -9.95 33.53 35.56
N ILE A 232 -10.39 32.30 35.83
CA ILE A 232 -11.42 32.02 36.83
C ILE A 232 -10.88 32.23 38.24
N ALA A 233 -9.69 31.70 38.57
CA ALA A 233 -9.08 31.84 39.89
C ALA A 233 -8.81 33.31 40.25
N SER A 234 -8.31 34.10 39.29
CA SER A 234 -8.11 35.54 39.47
C SER A 234 -9.42 36.32 39.60
N SER A 235 -10.52 35.82 39.02
CA SER A 235 -11.86 36.39 39.16
C SER A 235 -12.55 36.04 40.49
N ILE A 236 -12.13 34.99 41.20
CA ILE A 236 -12.71 34.61 42.51
C ILE A 236 -11.94 35.23 43.68
N ARG A 237 -10.65 35.52 43.50
CA ARG A 237 -9.77 36.07 44.54
C ARG A 237 -9.92 37.60 44.74
N ARG A 238 -10.70 38.28 43.89
CA ARG A 238 -11.14 39.67 44.09
C ARG A 238 -12.63 39.68 44.34
#